data_AF-A0A9P8EZS1-F1
#
_entry.id   AF-A0A9P8EZS1-F1
#
_cell.length_a   1.000
_cell.length_b   1.000
_cell.length_c   1.000
_cell.angle_alpha   90.00
_cell.angle_beta   90.00
_cell.angle_gamma   90.00
#
_symmetry.space_group_name_H-M   'P 1'
#
loop_
_entity.id
_entity.type
_entity.pdbx_description
1 polymer ?
#
loop_
_entity_poly.entity_id
_entity_poly.type
_entity_poly.pdbx_seq_one_letter_code
_entity_poly.pdbx_strand_id
1 'polypeptide(L)'
;QFSSGVMQVVHTYFENGITFFTNLIYTAIRYTVSNGDVAPFVGHNAILRWAAIQQVSYFDEDGYEKFWSESHVSEDFDMSLRLQCNGYIIRLGAWAGEGFKEGVSLTVYDELARWEKYAYGCNELLFNPMRMWIYKGPFTPLFREFLFSNIRMTSKITIVSYIGTYYAIGAAWILTTVNYFVMGWFNGYLDKYYLDSWKVWFSLVIVFNGLGNIALAIMRYRIGDKSLFGALIENFKWTLMLAIFLGGLSLHVSQALLAHMFEIDMTWGATGKEAEFSNFFIEVPKVLKSFKYSL
;
A
#
# COMPACT_ATOMS: atom_id res chain seq x y z
N GLN A 1 -12.33 -2.50 -13.90
CA GLN A 1 -10.98 -1.91 -13.89
C GLN A 1 -10.24 -2.32 -15.16
N PHE A 2 -9.52 -1.41 -15.81
CA PHE A 2 -8.54 -1.77 -16.85
C PHE A 2 -7.13 -1.63 -16.29
N SER A 3 -6.19 -2.39 -16.86
CA SER A 3 -4.76 -2.21 -16.60
C SER A 3 -4.33 -0.83 -17.05
N SER A 4 -3.50 -0.17 -16.24
CA SER A 4 -2.89 1.12 -16.56
C SER A 4 -1.39 0.93 -16.78
N GLY A 5 -0.79 1.80 -17.59
CA GLY A 5 0.67 1.96 -17.67
C GLY A 5 1.15 3.06 -16.72
N VAL A 6 2.46 3.28 -16.70
CA VAL A 6 3.07 4.39 -15.95
C VAL A 6 3.44 5.53 -16.90
N MET A 7 3.11 6.76 -16.51
CA MET A 7 3.57 7.99 -17.14
C MET A 7 4.73 8.56 -16.34
N GLN A 8 5.87 8.68 -17.00
CA GLN A 8 7.04 9.39 -16.47
C GLN A 8 7.08 10.80 -17.05
N VAL A 9 7.52 11.76 -16.25
CA VAL A 9 7.56 13.19 -16.57
C VAL A 9 9.00 13.70 -16.56
N VAL A 10 9.78 13.43 -15.51
CA VAL A 10 11.09 14.08 -15.28
C VAL A 10 12.27 13.12 -15.50
N HIS A 11 12.02 11.82 -15.40
CA HIS A 11 12.99 10.73 -15.53
C HIS A 11 14.15 10.80 -14.51
N THR A 12 13.88 11.27 -13.28
CA THR A 12 14.89 11.29 -12.20
C THR A 12 15.18 9.87 -11.69
N TYR A 13 16.28 9.70 -10.94
CA TYR A 13 16.62 8.40 -10.34
C TYR A 13 15.48 7.84 -9.47
N PHE A 14 14.88 8.70 -8.63
CA PHE A 14 13.76 8.31 -7.76
C PHE A 14 12.51 7.95 -8.57
N GLU A 15 12.12 8.81 -9.52
CA GLU A 15 10.94 8.57 -10.35
C GLU A 15 11.06 7.27 -11.17
N ASN A 16 12.25 6.98 -11.72
CA ASN A 16 12.51 5.72 -12.43
C ASN A 16 12.37 4.50 -11.52
N GLY A 17 12.81 4.63 -10.27
CA GLY A 17 12.69 3.56 -9.29
C GLY A 17 11.25 3.33 -8.82
N ILE A 18 10.48 4.39 -8.59
CA ILE A 18 9.04 4.29 -8.31
C ILE A 18 8.28 3.78 -9.55
N THR A 19 8.68 4.16 -10.76
CA THR A 19 8.13 3.59 -12.00
C THR A 19 8.30 2.07 -12.04
N PHE A 20 9.47 1.56 -11.68
CA PHE A 20 9.68 0.12 -11.56
C PHE A 20 8.76 -0.50 -10.50
N PHE A 21 8.62 0.14 -9.34
CA PHE A 21 7.75 -0.31 -8.26
C PHE A 21 6.27 -0.36 -8.67
N THR A 22 5.74 0.70 -9.29
CA THR A 22 4.35 0.75 -9.77
C THR A 22 4.10 -0.31 -10.83
N ASN A 23 5.02 -0.51 -11.78
CA ASN A 23 4.91 -1.60 -12.76
C ASN A 23 4.96 -3.00 -12.11
N LEU A 24 5.72 -3.16 -11.02
CA LEU A 24 5.71 -4.38 -10.22
C LEU A 24 4.33 -4.61 -9.58
N ILE A 25 3.72 -3.58 -8.99
CA ILE A 25 2.37 -3.65 -8.42
C ILE A 25 1.33 -4.02 -9.49
N TYR A 26 1.33 -3.37 -10.65
CA TYR A 26 0.42 -3.73 -11.74
C TYR A 26 0.64 -5.16 -12.26
N THR A 27 1.89 -5.63 -12.29
CA THR A 27 2.20 -7.02 -12.63
C THR A 27 1.64 -7.98 -11.57
N ALA A 28 1.82 -7.68 -10.29
CA ALA A 28 1.29 -8.47 -9.18
C ALA A 28 -0.24 -8.52 -9.21
N ILE A 29 -0.92 -7.40 -9.45
CA ILE A 29 -2.39 -7.34 -9.58
C ILE A 29 -2.87 -8.22 -10.75
N ARG A 30 -2.23 -8.12 -11.92
CA ARG A 30 -2.57 -8.98 -13.07
C ARG A 30 -2.36 -10.45 -12.74
N TYR A 31 -1.26 -10.77 -12.08
CA TYR A 31 -0.95 -12.13 -11.63
C TYR A 31 -1.99 -12.65 -10.64
N THR A 32 -2.33 -11.93 -9.57
CA THR A 32 -3.29 -12.41 -8.56
C THR A 32 -4.70 -12.55 -9.13
N VAL A 33 -5.16 -11.58 -9.91
CA VAL A 33 -6.51 -11.62 -10.52
C VAL A 33 -6.62 -12.75 -11.55
N SER A 34 -5.57 -13.02 -12.34
CA SER A 34 -5.57 -14.17 -13.26
C SER A 34 -5.60 -15.53 -12.54
N ASN A 35 -5.17 -15.58 -11.27
CA ASN A 35 -5.28 -16.75 -10.40
C ASN A 35 -6.63 -16.83 -9.65
N GLY A 36 -7.60 -15.96 -10.01
CA GLY A 36 -8.96 -16.00 -9.49
C GLY A 36 -9.16 -15.22 -8.19
N ASP A 37 -8.27 -14.29 -7.87
CA ASP A 37 -8.52 -13.27 -6.85
C ASP A 37 -9.40 -12.14 -7.38
N VAL A 38 -9.98 -11.35 -6.47
CA VAL A 38 -10.84 -10.23 -6.85
C VAL A 38 -10.00 -9.08 -7.40
N ALA A 39 -10.49 -8.46 -8.47
CA ALA A 39 -9.86 -7.29 -9.04
C ALA A 39 -9.95 -6.09 -8.10
N PRO A 40 -8.83 -5.38 -7.83
CA PRO A 40 -8.89 -4.13 -7.09
C PRO A 40 -9.60 -3.07 -7.92
N PHE A 41 -10.18 -2.10 -7.22
CA PHE A 41 -10.71 -0.88 -7.82
C PHE A 41 -9.88 0.30 -7.29
N VAL A 42 -9.21 1.00 -8.20
CA VAL A 42 -8.15 1.99 -7.89
C VAL A 42 -8.55 3.41 -8.30
N GLY A 43 -9.86 3.69 -8.34
CA GLY A 43 -10.42 5.04 -8.58
C GLY A 43 -10.33 5.58 -10.01
N HIS A 44 -9.42 5.08 -10.85
CA HIS A 44 -9.25 5.53 -12.24
C HIS A 44 -9.26 4.37 -13.25
N ASN A 45 -9.36 4.69 -14.54
CA ASN A 45 -9.35 3.72 -15.64
C ASN A 45 -10.37 2.57 -15.45
N ALA A 46 -11.58 2.93 -15.02
CA ALA A 46 -12.63 1.99 -14.70
C ALA A 46 -13.94 2.36 -15.40
N ILE A 47 -14.72 1.33 -15.72
CA ILE A 47 -16.08 1.47 -16.22
C ILE A 47 -16.99 0.86 -15.16
N LEU A 48 -17.95 1.65 -14.70
CA LEU A 48 -18.90 1.26 -13.67
C LEU A 48 -20.30 1.20 -14.28
N ARG A 49 -21.09 0.23 -13.82
CA ARG A 49 -22.51 0.13 -14.21
C ARG A 49 -23.30 1.11 -13.33
N TRP A 50 -23.92 2.11 -13.93
CA TRP A 50 -24.68 3.13 -13.20
C TRP A 50 -25.73 2.53 -12.24
N ALA A 51 -26.53 1.57 -12.73
CA ALA A 51 -27.52 0.89 -11.89
C ALA A 51 -26.91 0.15 -10.68
N ALA A 52 -25.66 -0.33 -10.77
CA ALA A 52 -24.99 -0.96 -9.63
C ALA A 52 -24.56 0.07 -8.58
N ILE A 53 -24.07 1.24 -9.02
CA ILE A 53 -23.73 2.36 -8.13
C ILE A 53 -24.98 2.83 -7.38
N GLN A 54 -26.11 2.98 -8.07
CA GLN A 54 -27.38 3.40 -7.45
C GLN A 54 -27.91 2.40 -6.43
N GLN A 55 -27.60 1.11 -6.54
CA GLN A 55 -28.05 0.09 -5.59
C GLN A 55 -27.24 0.08 -4.30
N VAL A 56 -26.01 0.54 -4.35
CA VAL A 56 -25.12 0.60 -3.19
C VAL A 56 -25.01 2.01 -2.61
N SER A 57 -25.84 2.94 -3.10
CA SER A 57 -25.93 4.29 -2.53
C SER A 57 -26.37 4.22 -1.07
N TYR A 58 -26.05 5.27 -0.33
CA TYR A 58 -26.40 5.36 1.08
C TYR A 58 -26.81 6.80 1.41
N PHE A 59 -27.61 6.94 2.48
CA PHE A 59 -27.92 8.24 3.04
C PHE A 59 -26.92 8.54 4.15
N ASP A 60 -26.23 9.67 4.02
CA ASP A 60 -25.29 10.14 5.05
C ASP A 60 -26.00 10.97 6.12
N GLU A 61 -25.26 11.42 7.14
CA GLU A 61 -25.78 12.24 8.24
C GLU A 61 -26.44 13.56 7.77
N ASP A 62 -26.01 14.07 6.61
CA ASP A 62 -26.55 15.29 5.99
C ASP A 62 -27.91 15.08 5.30
N GLY A 63 -28.44 13.86 5.27
CA GLY A 63 -29.78 13.54 4.75
C GLY A 63 -29.89 13.48 3.22
N TYR A 64 -28.78 13.53 2.48
CA TYR A 64 -28.76 13.30 1.04
C TYR A 64 -28.19 11.94 0.65
N GLU A 65 -28.67 11.43 -0.48
CA GLU A 65 -28.18 10.19 -1.08
C GLU A 65 -26.78 10.43 -1.68
N LYS A 66 -25.78 9.70 -1.18
CA LYS A 66 -24.41 9.70 -1.68
C LYS A 66 -24.12 8.41 -2.42
N PHE A 67 -23.40 8.54 -3.53
CA PHE A 67 -22.87 7.40 -4.28
C PHE A 67 -21.45 7.06 -3.82
N TRP A 68 -20.60 8.08 -3.68
CA TRP A 68 -19.22 7.97 -3.24
C TRP A 68 -19.09 8.39 -1.79
N SER A 69 -18.17 7.74 -1.06
CA SER A 69 -17.86 8.20 0.29
C SER A 69 -17.04 9.47 0.25
N GLU A 70 -17.58 10.52 0.86
CA GLU A 70 -16.91 11.83 1.01
C GLU A 70 -16.18 11.93 2.36
N SER A 71 -16.49 11.05 3.30
CA SER A 71 -15.87 10.98 4.62
C SER A 71 -14.62 10.11 4.64
N HIS A 72 -14.46 9.23 3.65
CA HIS A 72 -13.29 8.35 3.51
C HIS A 72 -12.27 8.90 2.52
N VAL A 73 -11.02 8.80 2.92
CA VAL A 73 -9.81 9.07 2.13
C VAL A 73 -9.63 8.03 1.00
N SER A 74 -10.16 6.81 1.19
CA SER A 74 -10.14 5.72 0.20
C SER A 74 -11.55 5.41 -0.34
N GLU A 75 -12.13 6.38 -1.05
CA GLU A 75 -13.50 6.31 -1.56
C GLU A 75 -13.71 5.21 -2.62
N ASP A 76 -12.66 4.91 -3.39
CA ASP A 76 -12.62 3.85 -4.37
C ASP A 76 -12.67 2.47 -3.73
N PHE A 77 -11.92 2.28 -2.65
CA PHE A 77 -11.92 1.03 -1.91
C PHE A 77 -13.25 0.81 -1.17
N ASP A 78 -13.82 1.86 -0.57
CA ASP A 78 -15.18 1.83 0.00
C ASP A 78 -16.23 1.37 -1.03
N MET A 79 -16.26 2.01 -2.21
CA MET A 79 -17.16 1.64 -3.30
C MET A 79 -16.97 0.17 -3.73
N SER A 80 -15.72 -0.28 -3.82
CA SER A 80 -15.37 -1.66 -4.16
C SER A 80 -15.96 -2.66 -3.17
N LEU A 81 -15.81 -2.38 -1.87
CA LEU A 81 -16.33 -3.24 -0.81
C LEU A 81 -17.86 -3.28 -0.83
N ARG A 82 -18.53 -2.13 -0.92
CA ARG A 82 -20.00 -2.05 -0.98
C ARG A 82 -20.57 -2.83 -2.17
N LEU A 83 -19.97 -2.69 -3.35
CA LEU A 83 -20.38 -3.46 -4.54
C LEU A 83 -20.21 -4.97 -4.32
N GLN A 84 -19.05 -5.39 -3.79
CA GLN A 84 -18.78 -6.82 -3.57
C GLN A 84 -19.68 -7.43 -2.48
N CYS A 85 -19.98 -6.69 -1.41
CA CYS A 85 -20.95 -7.12 -0.39
C CYS A 85 -22.35 -7.34 -0.98
N ASN A 86 -22.73 -6.50 -1.96
CA ASN A 86 -23.98 -6.62 -2.71
C ASN A 86 -23.93 -7.67 -3.85
N GLY A 87 -22.89 -8.50 -3.91
CA GLY A 87 -22.79 -9.60 -4.88
C GLY A 87 -22.33 -9.19 -6.28
N TYR A 88 -21.89 -7.95 -6.48
CA TYR A 88 -21.29 -7.54 -7.74
C TYR A 88 -19.86 -8.06 -7.90
N ILE A 89 -19.51 -8.37 -9.15
CA ILE A 89 -18.19 -8.86 -9.52
C ILE A 89 -17.40 -7.74 -10.17
N ILE A 90 -16.22 -7.46 -9.63
CA ILE A 90 -15.25 -6.54 -10.21
C ILE A 90 -14.28 -7.33 -11.09
N ARG A 91 -14.06 -6.86 -12.32
CA ARG A 91 -13.18 -7.52 -13.30
C ARG A 91 -12.04 -6.60 -13.71
N LEU A 92 -10.88 -7.21 -13.94
CA LEU A 92 -9.69 -6.56 -14.50
C LEU A 92 -9.55 -6.91 -15.97
N GLY A 93 -9.55 -5.90 -16.85
CA GLY A 93 -9.23 -6.05 -18.26
C GLY A 93 -7.76 -5.69 -18.53
N ALA A 94 -6.95 -6.66 -18.95
CA ALA A 94 -5.54 -6.43 -19.33
C ALA A 94 -5.30 -6.47 -20.86
N TRP A 95 -6.35 -6.65 -21.65
CA TRP A 95 -6.25 -6.81 -23.11
C TRP A 95 -6.13 -5.47 -23.87
N ALA A 96 -6.55 -4.35 -23.26
CA ALA A 96 -6.64 -3.05 -23.92
C ALA A 96 -5.30 -2.27 -23.94
N GLY A 97 -4.18 -2.95 -23.65
CA GLY A 97 -2.86 -2.33 -23.58
C GLY A 97 -2.69 -1.32 -22.43
N GLU A 98 -1.72 -0.42 -22.59
CA GLU A 98 -1.31 0.57 -21.58
C GLU A 98 -1.51 2.01 -22.07
N GLY A 99 -2.59 2.23 -22.85
CA GLY A 99 -2.92 3.55 -23.40
C GLY A 99 -3.28 4.57 -22.31
N PHE A 100 -3.97 4.12 -21.25
CA PHE A 100 -4.19 4.93 -20.05
C PHE A 100 -2.99 4.80 -19.12
N LYS A 101 -2.44 5.93 -18.68
CA LYS A 101 -1.23 5.96 -17.85
C LYS A 101 -1.42 6.79 -16.60
N GLU A 102 -0.87 6.32 -15.49
CA GLU A 102 -0.88 7.01 -14.20
C GLU A 102 0.50 7.63 -13.93
N GLY A 103 0.52 8.85 -13.40
CA GLY A 103 1.75 9.50 -12.95
C GLY A 103 2.26 8.90 -11.65
N VAL A 104 3.58 8.74 -11.53
CA VAL A 104 4.25 8.33 -10.29
C VAL A 104 4.73 9.51 -9.48
N SER A 105 5.06 9.29 -8.20
CA SER A 105 5.63 10.33 -7.34
C SER A 105 6.94 10.84 -7.92
N LEU A 106 7.07 12.16 -7.96
CA LEU A 106 8.29 12.83 -8.44
C LEU A 106 9.33 12.93 -7.32
N THR A 107 8.90 13.04 -6.07
CA THR A 107 9.77 13.17 -4.90
C THR A 107 9.52 12.10 -3.84
N VAL A 108 10.49 11.91 -2.94
CA VAL A 108 10.37 11.00 -1.80
C VAL A 108 9.21 11.42 -0.89
N TYR A 109 9.01 12.72 -0.69
CA TYR A 109 7.93 13.22 0.17
C TYR A 109 6.55 12.99 -0.42
N ASP A 110 6.40 13.13 -1.74
CA ASP A 110 5.15 12.79 -2.43
C ASP A 110 4.79 11.32 -2.22
N GLU A 111 5.78 10.43 -2.32
CA GLU A 111 5.56 9.00 -2.11
C GLU A 111 5.28 8.70 -0.63
N LEU A 112 6.00 9.32 0.32
CA LEU A 112 5.71 9.18 1.75
C LEU A 112 4.28 9.61 2.09
N ALA A 113 3.84 10.78 1.63
CA ALA A 113 2.48 11.26 1.83
C ALA A 113 1.43 10.32 1.21
N ARG A 114 1.76 9.70 0.06
CA ARG A 114 0.91 8.69 -0.57
C ARG A 114 0.76 7.44 0.30
N TRP A 115 1.85 6.94 0.89
CA TRP A 115 1.81 5.81 1.82
C TRP A 115 1.06 6.12 3.11
N GLU A 116 1.23 7.33 3.67
CA GLU A 116 0.45 7.82 4.80
C GLU A 116 -1.05 7.88 4.47
N LYS A 117 -1.41 8.41 3.30
CA LYS A 117 -2.79 8.47 2.81
C LYS A 117 -3.42 7.08 2.72
N TYR A 118 -2.70 6.11 2.15
CA TYR A 118 -3.19 4.74 2.04
C TYR A 118 -3.33 4.04 3.40
N ALA A 119 -2.37 4.25 4.30
CA ALA A 119 -2.43 3.67 5.64
C ALA A 119 -3.60 4.24 6.45
N TYR A 120 -3.80 5.56 6.41
CA TYR A 120 -4.93 6.23 7.04
C TYR A 120 -6.25 5.70 6.46
N GLY A 121 -6.37 5.66 5.13
CA GLY A 121 -7.54 5.19 4.41
C GLY A 121 -7.90 3.73 4.67
N CYS A 122 -6.91 2.85 4.79
CA CYS A 122 -7.15 1.46 5.18
C CYS A 122 -7.59 1.34 6.64
N ASN A 123 -7.11 2.22 7.53
CA ASN A 123 -7.45 2.18 8.95
C ASN A 123 -8.87 2.67 9.22
N GLU A 124 -9.29 3.77 8.59
CA GLU A 124 -10.66 4.31 8.71
C GLU A 124 -11.72 3.33 8.19
N LEU A 125 -11.39 2.50 7.18
CA LEU A 125 -12.31 1.49 6.68
C LEU A 125 -12.47 0.32 7.66
N LEU A 126 -11.44 0.04 8.47
CA LEU A 126 -11.44 -1.11 9.39
C LEU A 126 -11.99 -0.76 10.75
N PHE A 127 -11.49 0.32 11.33
CA PHE A 127 -11.72 0.66 12.72
C PHE A 127 -12.52 1.95 12.84
N ASN A 128 -13.40 2.01 13.85
CA ASN A 128 -13.86 3.29 14.36
C ASN A 128 -12.72 3.94 15.17
N PRO A 129 -12.69 5.27 15.34
CA PRO A 129 -11.75 5.91 16.24
C PRO A 129 -11.86 5.35 17.67
N MET A 130 -10.76 5.31 18.42
CA MET A 130 -10.70 4.60 19.72
C MET A 130 -11.72 5.10 20.74
N ARG A 131 -12.01 6.41 20.72
CA ARG A 131 -13.06 7.01 21.56
C ARG A 131 -14.43 6.35 21.33
N MET A 132 -14.70 5.91 20.10
CA MET A 132 -15.97 5.30 19.72
C MET A 132 -16.11 3.83 20.11
N TRP A 133 -15.02 3.18 20.52
CA TRP A 133 -15.01 1.73 20.75
C TRP A 133 -15.97 1.29 21.86
N ILE A 134 -16.15 2.13 22.88
CA ILE A 134 -17.00 1.82 24.05
C ILE A 134 -18.47 1.68 23.64
N TYR A 135 -18.95 2.45 22.66
CA TYR A 135 -20.37 2.52 22.30
C TYR A 135 -20.71 2.03 20.87
N LYS A 136 -19.77 2.10 19.91
CA LYS A 136 -19.94 1.56 18.53
C LYS A 136 -19.16 0.26 18.28
N GLY A 137 -18.24 -0.11 19.17
CA GLY A 137 -17.29 -1.21 18.98
C GLY A 137 -16.07 -0.81 18.13
N PRO A 138 -15.05 -1.68 18.04
CA PRO A 138 -13.81 -1.34 17.35
C PRO A 138 -13.94 -1.30 15.84
N PHE A 139 -14.76 -2.16 15.23
CA PHE A 139 -14.84 -2.31 13.77
C PHE A 139 -15.97 -1.47 13.16
N THR A 140 -15.73 -0.92 11.97
CA THR A 140 -16.75 -0.19 11.21
C THR A 140 -17.91 -1.12 10.80
N PRO A 141 -19.11 -0.58 10.52
CA PRO A 141 -20.21 -1.35 9.94
C PRO A 141 -19.82 -2.02 8.61
N LEU A 142 -19.14 -1.29 7.72
CA LEU A 142 -18.71 -1.79 6.41
C LEU A 142 -17.74 -2.97 6.54
N PHE A 143 -16.75 -2.88 7.45
CA PHE A 143 -15.81 -3.99 7.64
C PHE A 143 -16.49 -5.22 8.22
N ARG A 144 -17.46 -5.05 9.13
CA ARG A 144 -18.26 -6.17 9.64
C ARG A 144 -19.09 -6.80 8.54
N GLU A 145 -19.76 -6.00 7.71
CA GLU A 145 -20.51 -6.49 6.55
C GLU A 145 -19.60 -7.27 5.60
N PHE A 146 -18.42 -6.72 5.29
CA PHE A 146 -17.40 -7.40 4.50
C PHE A 146 -17.01 -8.77 5.09
N LEU A 147 -16.75 -8.85 6.40
CA LEU A 147 -16.38 -10.11 7.06
C LEU A 147 -17.50 -11.17 6.96
N PHE A 148 -18.76 -10.76 7.08
CA PHE A 148 -19.92 -11.66 7.04
C PHE A 148 -20.58 -11.79 5.66
N SER A 149 -20.10 -11.06 4.65
CA SER A 149 -20.59 -11.12 3.26
C SER A 149 -20.34 -12.47 2.59
N ASN A 150 -20.95 -12.69 1.43
CA ASN A 150 -20.70 -13.89 0.61
C ASN A 150 -19.45 -13.75 -0.31
N ILE A 151 -18.56 -12.81 -0.03
CA ILE A 151 -17.28 -12.69 -0.75
C ILE A 151 -16.44 -13.94 -0.47
N ARG A 152 -15.72 -14.42 -1.49
CA ARG A 152 -14.85 -15.60 -1.39
C ARG A 152 -13.85 -15.44 -0.25
N MET A 153 -13.73 -16.47 0.59
CA MET A 153 -12.83 -16.46 1.76
C MET A 153 -11.37 -16.15 1.39
N THR A 154 -10.87 -16.67 0.27
CA THR A 154 -9.50 -16.39 -0.19
C THR A 154 -9.29 -14.90 -0.44
N SER A 155 -10.26 -14.22 -1.04
CA SER A 155 -10.17 -12.78 -1.32
C SER A 155 -10.33 -11.95 -0.05
N LYS A 156 -11.13 -12.42 0.92
CA LYS A 156 -11.15 -11.81 2.26
C LYS A 156 -9.77 -11.87 2.92
N ILE A 157 -9.11 -13.03 2.85
CA ILE A 157 -7.75 -13.21 3.38
C ILE A 157 -6.77 -12.28 2.64
N THR A 158 -6.84 -12.18 1.30
CA THR A 158 -5.97 -11.27 0.54
C THR A 158 -6.17 -9.82 0.98
N ILE A 159 -7.42 -9.35 1.04
CA ILE A 159 -7.75 -7.96 1.39
C ILE A 159 -7.28 -7.64 2.82
N VAL A 160 -7.59 -8.51 3.78
CA VAL A 160 -7.15 -8.35 5.18
C VAL A 160 -5.63 -8.41 5.29
N SER A 161 -4.97 -9.28 4.52
CA SER A 161 -3.51 -9.39 4.50
C SER A 161 -2.86 -8.13 3.91
N TYR A 162 -3.42 -7.58 2.83
CA TYR A 162 -3.00 -6.31 2.23
C TYR A 162 -3.08 -5.18 3.26
N ILE A 163 -4.23 -5.01 3.92
CA ILE A 163 -4.39 -4.00 4.98
C ILE A 163 -3.43 -4.26 6.14
N GLY A 164 -3.26 -5.53 6.53
CA GLY A 164 -2.32 -5.97 7.55
C GLY A 164 -0.87 -5.56 7.28
N THR A 165 -0.47 -5.40 6.01
CA THR A 165 0.87 -4.93 5.67
C THR A 165 1.17 -3.53 6.21
N TYR A 166 0.18 -2.62 6.22
CA TYR A 166 0.37 -1.27 6.79
C TYR A 166 0.62 -1.34 8.30
N TYR A 167 -0.06 -2.21 9.03
CA TYR A 167 0.20 -2.43 10.45
C TYR A 167 1.57 -3.06 10.70
N ALA A 168 1.97 -4.04 9.87
CA ALA A 168 3.29 -4.64 9.96
C ALA A 168 4.40 -3.61 9.72
N ILE A 169 4.23 -2.74 8.72
CA ILE A 169 5.15 -1.63 8.46
C ILE A 169 5.15 -0.65 9.63
N GLY A 170 3.98 -0.20 10.11
CA GLY A 170 3.87 0.76 11.21
C GLY A 170 4.45 0.24 12.54
N ALA A 171 4.34 -1.06 12.82
CA ALA A 171 4.88 -1.66 14.03
C ALA A 171 6.40 -1.91 13.98
N ALA A 172 7.03 -1.88 12.80
CA ALA A 172 8.42 -2.29 12.63
C ALA A 172 9.41 -1.48 13.49
N TRP A 173 9.26 -0.15 13.58
CA TRP A 173 10.14 0.70 14.39
C TRP A 173 9.99 0.46 15.90
N ILE A 174 8.76 0.22 16.37
CA ILE A 174 8.46 -0.11 17.77
C ILE A 174 9.13 -1.43 18.13
N LEU A 175 8.92 -2.47 17.31
CA LEU A 175 9.53 -3.77 17.50
C LEU A 175 11.05 -3.69 17.46
N THR A 176 11.62 -2.90 16.55
CA THR A 176 13.08 -2.69 16.47
C THR A 176 13.63 -1.99 17.72
N THR A 177 12.92 -0.99 18.24
CA THR A 177 13.31 -0.26 19.45
C THR A 177 13.23 -1.15 20.68
N VAL A 178 12.14 -1.91 20.83
CA VAL A 178 11.99 -2.91 21.90
C VAL A 178 13.09 -3.96 21.79
N ASN A 179 13.36 -4.47 20.59
CA ASN A 179 14.42 -5.43 20.32
C ASN A 179 15.80 -4.91 20.74
N TYR A 180 16.11 -3.63 20.48
CA TYR A 180 17.36 -3.00 20.91
C TYR A 180 17.53 -3.02 22.44
N PHE A 181 16.51 -2.60 23.20
CA PHE A 181 16.57 -2.61 24.66
C PHE A 181 16.59 -4.03 25.24
N VAL A 182 15.78 -4.92 24.68
CA VAL A 182 15.70 -6.32 25.10
C VAL A 182 17.05 -7.02 24.92
N MET A 183 17.72 -6.84 23.77
CA MET A 183 19.06 -7.37 23.55
C MET A 183 20.12 -6.69 24.42
N GLY A 184 20.00 -5.40 24.69
CA GLY A 184 20.91 -4.67 25.56
C GLY A 184 20.85 -5.13 27.02
N TRP A 185 19.64 -5.31 27.57
CA TRP A 185 19.45 -5.67 28.98
C TRP A 185 19.56 -7.17 29.28
N PHE A 186 19.18 -8.04 28.34
CA PHE A 186 19.12 -9.49 28.55
C PHE A 186 20.10 -10.26 27.64
N ASN A 187 21.21 -9.62 27.27
CA ASN A 187 22.27 -10.22 26.47
C ASN A 187 22.74 -11.55 27.09
N GLY A 188 22.80 -12.63 26.30
CA GLY A 188 23.17 -13.98 26.73
C GLY A 188 22.02 -14.84 27.28
N TYR A 189 20.93 -14.24 27.78
CA TYR A 189 19.75 -14.98 28.23
C TYR A 189 18.76 -15.28 27.09
N LEU A 190 18.85 -14.53 26.00
CA LEU A 190 17.93 -14.59 24.86
C LEU A 190 18.49 -15.32 23.65
N ASP A 191 19.74 -15.75 23.68
CA ASP A 191 20.45 -16.37 22.55
C ASP A 191 19.71 -17.59 22.01
N LYS A 192 19.08 -18.38 22.89
CA LYS A 192 18.25 -19.53 22.52
C LYS A 192 17.07 -19.15 21.61
N TYR A 193 16.50 -17.97 21.78
CA TYR A 193 15.36 -17.49 20.97
C TYR A 193 15.81 -16.68 19.75
N TYR A 194 16.96 -16.00 19.84
CA TYR A 194 17.48 -15.16 18.77
C TYR A 194 18.21 -15.93 17.68
N LEU A 195 19.06 -16.90 18.01
CA LEU A 195 19.93 -17.53 17.02
C LEU A 195 19.15 -18.26 15.93
N ASP A 196 18.11 -19.00 16.30
CA ASP A 196 17.29 -19.71 15.32
C ASP A 196 16.39 -18.75 14.52
N SER A 197 15.79 -17.75 15.18
CA SER A 197 15.03 -16.69 14.51
C SER A 197 15.89 -15.91 13.51
N TRP A 198 17.15 -15.63 13.87
CA TRP A 198 18.11 -14.93 13.02
C TRP A 198 18.51 -15.75 11.80
N LYS A 199 18.75 -17.07 11.95
CA LYS A 199 19.02 -17.97 10.82
C LYS A 199 17.84 -18.01 9.84
N VAL A 200 16.61 -18.08 10.36
CA VAL A 200 15.40 -18.06 9.54
C VAL A 200 15.30 -16.73 8.81
N TRP A 201 15.44 -15.60 9.52
CA TRP A 201 15.40 -14.28 8.91
C TRP A 201 16.45 -14.10 7.80
N PHE A 202 17.70 -14.48 8.05
CA PHE A 202 18.78 -14.40 7.07
C PHE A 202 18.49 -15.25 5.83
N SER A 203 17.97 -16.46 6.04
CA SER A 203 17.54 -17.36 4.95
C SER A 203 16.41 -16.73 4.13
N LEU A 204 15.40 -16.14 4.79
CA LEU A 204 14.31 -15.44 4.12
C LEU A 204 14.82 -14.26 3.30
N VAL A 205 15.72 -13.43 3.85
CA VAL A 205 16.26 -12.27 3.13
C VAL A 205 16.98 -12.71 1.85
N ILE A 206 17.86 -13.70 1.93
CA ILE A 206 18.61 -14.19 0.75
C ILE A 206 17.67 -14.84 -0.26
N VAL A 207 16.79 -15.73 0.20
CA VAL A 207 15.89 -16.50 -0.68
C VAL A 207 14.88 -15.59 -1.36
N PHE A 208 14.18 -14.73 -0.62
CA PHE A 208 13.16 -13.87 -1.20
C PHE A 208 13.73 -12.74 -2.05
N ASN A 209 14.85 -12.11 -1.66
CA ASN A 209 15.46 -11.08 -2.50
C ASN A 209 16.22 -11.67 -3.70
N GLY A 210 16.83 -12.85 -3.56
CA GLY A 210 17.52 -13.53 -4.65
C GLY A 210 16.56 -14.22 -5.61
N LEU A 211 15.89 -15.28 -5.13
CA LEU A 211 15.00 -16.11 -5.94
C LEU A 211 13.74 -15.35 -6.36
N GLY A 212 13.23 -14.42 -5.55
CA GLY A 212 12.07 -13.61 -5.92
C GLY A 212 12.33 -12.75 -7.16
N ASN A 213 13.49 -12.09 -7.22
CA ASN A 213 13.89 -11.30 -8.39
C ASN A 213 14.15 -12.18 -9.63
N ILE A 214 14.69 -13.39 -9.44
CA ILE A 214 14.86 -14.36 -10.54
C ILE A 214 13.50 -14.85 -11.05
N ALA A 215 12.59 -15.23 -10.15
CA ALA A 215 11.25 -15.70 -10.50
C ALA A 215 10.46 -14.60 -11.24
N LEU A 216 10.55 -13.35 -10.78
CA LEU A 216 9.95 -12.19 -11.46
C LEU A 216 10.50 -12.02 -12.88
N ALA A 217 11.82 -12.18 -13.08
CA ALA A 217 12.42 -12.09 -14.40
C ALA A 217 11.97 -13.23 -15.33
N ILE A 218 11.89 -14.47 -14.81
CA ILE A 218 11.38 -15.62 -15.57
C ILE A 218 9.92 -15.39 -15.96
N MET A 219 9.08 -14.92 -15.04
CA MET A 219 7.69 -14.60 -15.33
C MET A 219 7.58 -13.55 -16.45
N ARG A 220 8.29 -12.42 -16.33
CA ARG A 220 8.29 -11.35 -17.35
C ARG A 220 8.76 -11.82 -18.72
N TYR A 221 9.76 -12.72 -18.73
CA TYR A 221 10.20 -13.37 -19.96
C TYR A 221 9.14 -14.30 -20.56
N ARG A 222 8.50 -15.13 -19.72
CA ARG A 222 7.48 -16.11 -20.15
C ARG A 222 6.23 -15.47 -20.73
N ILE A 223 5.84 -14.30 -20.24
CA ILE A 223 4.69 -13.55 -20.76
C ILE A 223 5.05 -12.67 -21.97
N GLY A 224 6.32 -12.64 -22.38
CA GLY A 224 6.78 -11.84 -23.53
C GLY A 224 6.94 -10.35 -23.24
N ASP A 225 6.96 -9.93 -21.97
CA ASP A 225 7.06 -8.52 -21.56
C ASP A 225 8.48 -7.98 -21.70
N LYS A 226 9.48 -8.74 -21.22
CA LYS A 226 10.90 -8.34 -21.24
C LYS A 226 11.83 -9.50 -21.57
N SER A 227 13.01 -9.21 -22.09
CA SER A 227 14.06 -10.23 -22.22
C SER A 227 14.52 -10.70 -20.84
N LEU A 228 14.89 -11.98 -20.70
CA LEU A 228 15.27 -12.56 -19.40
C LEU A 228 16.42 -11.80 -18.73
N PHE A 229 17.49 -11.53 -19.50
CA PHE A 229 18.66 -10.83 -18.99
C PHE A 229 18.36 -9.36 -18.66
N GLY A 230 17.56 -8.67 -19.50
CA GLY A 230 17.13 -7.30 -19.23
C GLY A 230 16.30 -7.20 -17.95
N ALA A 231 15.35 -8.12 -17.77
CA ALA A 231 14.52 -8.17 -16.57
C ALA A 231 15.33 -8.47 -15.31
N LEU A 232 16.34 -9.35 -15.36
CA LEU A 232 17.22 -9.63 -14.23
C LEU A 232 17.99 -8.39 -13.77
N ILE A 233 18.65 -7.70 -14.71
CA ILE A 233 19.42 -6.47 -14.38
C ILE A 233 18.49 -5.43 -13.76
N GLU A 234 17.33 -5.20 -14.36
CA GLU A 234 16.38 -4.20 -13.87
C GLU A 234 15.86 -4.53 -12.47
N ASN A 235 15.50 -5.80 -12.21
CA ASN A 235 15.02 -6.25 -10.91
C ASN A 235 16.05 -6.01 -9.79
N PHE A 236 17.30 -6.41 -10.01
CA PHE A 236 18.36 -6.22 -9.02
C PHE A 236 18.78 -4.75 -8.88
N LYS A 237 18.76 -3.96 -9.97
CA LYS A 237 19.10 -2.52 -9.96
C LYS A 237 18.29 -1.74 -8.93
N TRP A 238 16.98 -2.01 -8.83
CA TRP A 238 16.09 -1.23 -7.97
C TRP A 238 15.92 -1.80 -6.56
N THR A 239 16.42 -3.00 -6.29
CA THR A 239 16.25 -3.68 -5.00
C THR A 239 16.81 -2.85 -3.83
N LEU A 240 18.03 -2.30 -3.97
CA LEU A 240 18.66 -1.53 -2.89
C LEU A 240 17.90 -0.23 -2.59
N MET A 241 17.48 0.49 -3.63
CA MET A 241 16.72 1.73 -3.47
C MET A 241 15.39 1.48 -2.74
N LEU A 242 14.66 0.44 -3.16
CA LEU A 242 13.39 0.06 -2.53
C LEU A 242 13.57 -0.45 -1.11
N ALA A 243 14.65 -1.19 -0.82
CA ALA A 243 14.95 -1.66 0.53
C ALA A 243 15.17 -0.47 1.50
N ILE A 244 15.91 0.56 1.07
CA ILE A 244 16.13 1.77 1.88
C ILE A 244 14.82 2.56 2.04
N PHE A 245 14.09 2.78 0.94
CA PHE A 245 12.86 3.56 0.96
C PHE A 245 11.77 2.89 1.81
N LEU A 246 11.44 1.62 1.53
CA LEU A 246 10.42 0.87 2.25
C LEU A 246 10.81 0.63 3.71
N GLY A 247 12.10 0.45 3.99
CA GLY A 247 12.62 0.34 5.35
C GLY A 247 12.42 1.62 6.18
N GLY A 248 12.38 2.78 5.53
CA GLY A 248 12.16 4.09 6.18
C GLY A 248 10.69 4.45 6.42
N LEU A 249 9.71 3.67 5.92
CA LEU A 249 8.29 4.03 5.98
C LEU A 249 7.65 3.90 7.36
N SER A 250 8.26 3.12 8.26
CA SER A 250 7.60 2.63 9.48
C SER A 250 7.02 3.75 10.37
N LEU A 251 7.80 4.81 10.63
CA LEU A 251 7.37 5.93 11.48
C LEU A 251 6.20 6.70 10.84
N HIS A 252 6.28 6.99 9.54
CA HIS A 252 5.26 7.70 8.77
C HIS A 252 3.93 6.94 8.75
N VAL A 253 3.99 5.65 8.44
CA VAL A 253 2.80 4.78 8.44
C VAL A 253 2.22 4.66 9.85
N SER A 254 3.07 4.52 10.89
CA SER A 254 2.61 4.52 12.28
C SER A 254 1.91 5.83 12.66
N GLN A 255 2.43 6.97 12.23
CA GLN A 255 1.81 8.28 12.47
C GLN A 255 0.42 8.34 11.83
N ALA A 256 0.29 7.93 10.56
CA ALA A 256 -0.99 7.95 9.85
C ALA A 256 -2.04 7.03 10.50
N LEU A 257 -1.64 5.82 10.91
CA LEU A 257 -2.52 4.89 11.63
C LEU A 257 -2.99 5.50 12.95
N LEU A 258 -2.07 6.04 13.76
CA LEU A 258 -2.42 6.62 15.06
C LEU A 258 -3.24 7.91 14.91
N ALA A 259 -2.97 8.72 13.89
CA ALA A 259 -3.71 9.95 13.65
C ALA A 259 -5.20 9.67 13.47
N HIS A 260 -5.56 8.68 12.64
CA HIS A 260 -6.95 8.23 12.53
C HIS A 260 -7.50 7.74 13.89
N MET A 261 -6.76 6.88 14.60
CA MET A 261 -7.23 6.27 15.85
C MET A 261 -7.51 7.29 16.96
N PHE A 262 -6.77 8.40 16.96
CA PHE A 262 -6.88 9.49 17.93
C PHE A 262 -7.60 10.73 17.39
N GLU A 263 -8.25 10.66 16.23
CA GLU A 263 -8.97 11.78 15.62
C GLU A 263 -8.08 13.03 15.43
N ILE A 264 -6.81 12.83 15.05
CA ILE A 264 -5.87 13.91 14.72
C ILE A 264 -6.01 14.25 13.24
N ASP A 265 -6.34 15.50 12.96
CA ASP A 265 -6.53 16.00 11.60
C ASP A 265 -5.23 15.93 10.78
N MET A 266 -5.25 15.09 9.74
CA MET A 266 -4.23 15.07 8.69
C MET A 266 -4.80 15.73 7.43
N THR A 267 -4.05 16.66 6.85
CA THR A 267 -4.42 17.31 5.59
C THR A 267 -3.62 16.72 4.44
N TRP A 268 -4.32 16.38 3.36
CA TRP A 268 -3.72 15.79 2.17
C TRP A 268 -3.53 16.88 1.11
N GLY A 269 -2.28 17.21 0.80
CA GLY A 269 -1.96 18.10 -0.31
C GLY A 269 -2.18 17.43 -1.67
N ALA A 270 -2.31 18.22 -2.72
CA ALA A 270 -2.21 17.70 -4.08
C ALA A 270 -0.76 17.29 -4.36
N THR A 271 -0.53 16.09 -4.90
CA THR A 271 0.80 15.62 -5.32
C THR A 271 1.43 16.63 -6.30
N GLY A 272 2.71 16.95 -6.09
CA GLY A 272 3.43 17.88 -6.95
C GLY A 272 3.38 17.44 -8.42
N LYS A 273 2.92 18.31 -9.31
CA LYS A 273 2.88 18.05 -10.76
C LYS A 273 4.18 18.41 -11.47
N GLU A 274 5.07 19.12 -10.78
CA GLU A 274 6.38 19.56 -11.26
C GLU A 274 7.43 19.19 -10.21
N ALA A 275 8.59 18.71 -10.67
CA ALA A 275 9.70 18.46 -9.77
C ALA A 275 10.46 19.76 -9.53
N GLU A 276 10.50 20.21 -8.28
CA GLU A 276 11.37 21.31 -7.88
C GLU A 276 12.84 20.85 -7.89
N PHE A 277 13.75 21.71 -8.34
CA PHE A 277 15.18 21.43 -8.27
C PHE A 277 15.61 21.32 -6.81
N SER A 278 16.22 20.18 -6.45
CA SER A 278 16.77 19.96 -5.12
C SER A 278 18.15 19.30 -5.16
N ASN A 279 18.91 19.45 -4.09
CA ASN A 279 20.24 18.86 -3.91
C ASN A 279 20.47 18.43 -2.46
N PHE A 280 21.56 17.72 -2.21
CA PHE A 280 21.91 17.18 -0.89
C PHE A 280 21.90 18.25 0.23
N PHE A 281 22.40 19.46 -0.05
CA PHE A 281 22.47 20.54 0.93
C PHE A 281 21.13 21.21 1.21
N ILE A 282 20.14 21.04 0.33
CA ILE A 282 18.76 21.50 0.54
C ILE A 282 17.97 20.43 1.31
N GLU A 283 18.15 19.15 0.97
CA GLU A 283 17.37 18.07 1.56
C GLU A 283 17.79 17.70 2.98
N VAL A 284 19.09 17.68 3.29
CA VAL A 284 19.55 17.32 4.64
C VAL A 284 18.97 18.23 5.74
N PRO A 285 19.00 19.57 5.60
CA PRO A 285 18.38 20.45 6.59
C PRO A 285 16.85 20.28 6.68
N LYS A 286 16.17 20.02 5.56
CA LYS A 286 14.72 19.74 5.56
C LYS A 286 14.42 18.47 6.37
N VAL A 287 15.14 17.39 6.10
CA VAL A 287 15.02 16.12 6.84
C VAL A 287 15.26 16.33 8.33
N LEU A 288 16.36 16.98 8.71
CA LEU A 288 16.66 17.25 10.13
C LEU A 288 15.58 18.08 10.82
N LYS A 289 14.97 19.04 10.12
CA LYS A 289 13.86 19.83 10.67
C LYS A 289 12.59 18.99 10.85
N SER A 290 12.27 18.13 9.89
CA SER A 290 11.09 17.26 9.94
C SER A 290 11.23 16.18 11.02
N PHE A 291 12.43 15.65 11.24
CA PHE A 291 12.70 14.62 12.25
C PHE A 291 13.16 15.18 13.61
N LYS A 292 13.04 16.50 13.86
CA LYS A 292 13.55 17.14 15.09
C LYS A 292 13.13 16.47 16.40
N TYR A 293 11.96 15.81 16.43
CA TYR A 293 11.43 15.14 17.62
C TYR A 293 11.61 13.62 17.63
N SER A 294 12.12 13.05 16.53
CA SER A 294 12.29 11.60 16.33
C SER A 294 13.75 11.18 16.21
N LEU A 295 14.68 12.13 16.11
CA LEU A 295 16.12 11.97 15.95
C LEU A 295 16.87 12.43 17.20
#